data_AF-A0A1Q9MW86-F1
#
_entry.id   AF-A0A1Q9MW86-F1
#
_cell.length_a   1.000
_cell.length_b   1.000
_cell.length_c   1.000
_cell.angle_alpha   90.00
_cell.angle_beta   90.00
_cell.angle_gamma   90.00
#
_symmetry.space_group_name_H-M   'P 1'
#
loop_
_entity.id
_entity.type
_entity.pdbx_description
1 polymer ?
#
loop_
_entity_poly.entity_id
_entity_poly.type
_entity_poly.pdbx_seq_one_letter_code
_entity_poly.pdbx_strand_id
1 'polypeptide(L)'
;MNTEASPDPLQDYFRKIWINLESLRILLARDSPIPEELFYPLSGEFTRLLNLVLKQYPDLNDRGKDSARPLILYCRQLQGYLVFLLRFPDILQVPHHSEINQTLDFITRREELLEKIYIPLAWQEKQLFSGQFREILEGYLAKYAKNK
;
A
#
# COMPACT_ATOMS: atom_id res chain seq x y z
N MET A 1 -35.37 5.15 8.55
CA MET A 1 -34.45 6.27 8.26
C MET A 1 -33.21 5.67 7.64
N ASN A 2 -33.05 5.80 6.31
CA ASN A 2 -31.82 5.42 5.63
C ASN A 2 -30.81 6.53 5.89
N THR A 3 -29.89 6.30 6.82
CA THR A 3 -28.67 7.08 6.89
C THR A 3 -27.83 6.72 5.68
N GLU A 4 -27.90 7.53 4.62
CA GLU A 4 -26.89 7.52 3.57
C GLU A 4 -25.55 7.75 4.26
N ALA A 5 -24.76 6.68 4.37
CA ALA A 5 -23.43 6.74 4.91
C ALA A 5 -22.66 7.77 4.09
N SER A 6 -22.18 8.83 4.75
CA SER A 6 -21.19 9.74 4.17
C SER A 6 -20.17 8.91 3.42
N PRO A 7 -19.85 9.23 2.15
CA PRO A 7 -18.90 8.44 1.37
C PRO A 7 -17.62 8.32 2.19
N ASP A 8 -17.22 7.07 2.46
CA ASP A 8 -16.05 6.75 3.26
C ASP A 8 -14.86 7.50 2.64
N PRO A 9 -14.27 8.48 3.35
CA PRO A 9 -13.27 9.38 2.76
C PRO A 9 -12.04 8.62 2.22
N LEU A 10 -11.79 7.40 2.73
CA LEU A 10 -10.77 6.52 2.17
C LEU A 10 -11.09 5.98 0.80
N GLN A 11 -12.36 5.73 0.48
CA GLN A 11 -12.74 5.26 -0.86
C GLN A 11 -12.37 6.29 -1.92
N ASP A 12 -12.50 7.58 -1.64
CA ASP A 12 -12.06 8.63 -2.55
C ASP A 12 -10.54 8.62 -2.74
N TYR A 13 -9.76 8.48 -1.65
CA TYR A 13 -8.31 8.39 -1.76
C TYR A 13 -7.85 7.12 -2.49
N PHE A 14 -8.43 5.95 -2.21
CA PHE A 14 -8.09 4.73 -2.93
C PHE A 14 -8.46 4.84 -4.41
N ARG A 15 -9.62 5.42 -4.74
CA ARG A 15 -9.98 5.71 -6.14
C ARG A 15 -8.91 6.57 -6.83
N LYS A 16 -8.45 7.64 -6.17
CA LYS A 16 -7.36 8.50 -6.68
C LYS A 16 -6.04 7.73 -6.83
N ILE A 17 -5.71 6.87 -5.87
CA ILE A 17 -4.54 5.99 -5.95
C ILE A 17 -4.65 5.11 -7.20
N TRP A 18 -5.81 4.49 -7.47
CA TRP A 18 -5.98 3.62 -8.63
C TRP A 18 -5.86 4.35 -9.96
N ILE A 19 -6.38 5.57 -10.05
CA ILE A 19 -6.20 6.43 -11.23
C ILE A 19 -4.72 6.76 -11.45
N ASN A 20 -4.01 7.13 -10.37
CA ASN A 20 -2.59 7.41 -10.42
C ASN A 20 -1.75 6.16 -10.78
N LEU A 21 -2.11 4.99 -10.26
CA LEU A 21 -1.46 3.72 -10.60
C LEU A 21 -1.65 3.35 -12.07
N GLU A 22 -2.81 3.62 -12.65
CA GLU A 22 -3.02 3.37 -14.08
C GLU A 22 -2.11 4.28 -14.93
N SER A 23 -1.92 5.52 -14.51
CA SER A 23 -0.97 6.43 -15.17
C SER A 23 0.48 5.94 -15.05
N LEU A 24 0.87 5.43 -13.88
CA LEU A 24 2.18 4.79 -13.67
C LEU A 24 2.33 3.54 -14.53
N ARG A 25 1.30 2.68 -14.61
CA ARG A 25 1.29 1.46 -15.42
C ARG A 25 1.55 1.77 -16.89
N ILE A 26 0.82 2.74 -17.44
CA ILE A 26 0.97 3.18 -18.83
C ILE A 26 2.38 3.73 -19.07
N LEU A 27 2.90 4.55 -18.14
CA LEU A 27 4.24 5.13 -18.26
C LEU A 27 5.33 4.07 -18.23
N LEU A 28 5.25 3.11 -17.30
CA LEU A 28 6.22 2.01 -17.12
C LEU A 28 6.20 1.00 -18.28
N ALA A 29 5.08 0.87 -18.99
CA ALA A 29 4.93 -0.06 -20.12
C ALA A 29 5.52 0.46 -21.46
N ARG A 30 6.17 1.63 -21.47
CA ARG A 30 6.71 2.23 -22.69
C ARG A 30 7.97 1.50 -23.19
N ASP A 31 8.08 1.35 -24.50
CA ASP A 31 9.28 0.85 -25.19
C ASP A 31 10.40 1.90 -25.33
N SER A 32 10.35 2.98 -24.58
CA SER A 32 11.28 4.11 -24.67
C SER A 32 11.70 4.55 -23.27
N PRO A 33 12.87 5.23 -23.13
CA PRO A 33 13.28 5.81 -21.85
C PRO A 33 12.14 6.57 -21.20
N ILE A 34 11.96 6.33 -19.90
CA ILE A 34 10.91 6.93 -19.11
C ILE A 34 11.39 8.31 -18.65
N PRO A 35 10.72 9.39 -19.06
CA PRO A 35 11.14 10.72 -18.65
C PRO A 35 10.89 10.94 -17.15
N GLU A 36 11.93 11.38 -16.43
CA GLU A 36 11.89 11.61 -14.99
C GLU A 36 10.82 12.65 -14.61
N GLU A 37 10.64 13.66 -15.44
CA GLU A 37 9.63 14.71 -15.27
C GLU A 37 8.20 14.19 -15.32
N LEU A 38 7.97 13.00 -15.89
CA LEU A 38 6.68 12.32 -15.86
C LEU A 38 6.60 11.32 -14.70
N PHE A 39 7.69 10.62 -14.41
CA PHE A 39 7.71 9.57 -13.39
C PHE A 39 7.67 10.14 -11.96
N TYR A 40 8.44 11.19 -11.67
CA TYR A 40 8.57 11.73 -10.31
C TYR A 40 7.25 12.33 -9.80
N PRO A 41 6.49 13.13 -10.56
CA PRO A 41 5.21 13.65 -10.10
C PRO A 41 4.20 12.53 -9.82
N LEU A 42 4.15 11.49 -10.65
CA LEU A 42 3.25 10.36 -10.44
C LEU A 42 3.59 9.58 -9.17
N SER A 43 4.87 9.28 -8.95
CA SER A 43 5.35 8.59 -7.75
C SER A 43 5.18 9.43 -6.47
N GLY A 44 5.38 10.74 -6.58
CA GLY A 44 5.14 11.69 -5.50
C GLY A 44 3.66 11.79 -5.13
N GLU A 45 2.78 11.85 -6.12
CA GLU A 45 1.33 11.86 -5.93
C GLU A 45 0.83 10.56 -5.29
N PHE A 46 1.33 9.40 -5.74
CA PHE A 46 1.06 8.11 -5.09
C PHE A 46 1.39 8.15 -3.60
N THR A 47 2.60 8.61 -3.25
CA THR A 47 3.05 8.72 -1.86
C THR A 47 2.19 9.70 -1.06
N ARG A 48 1.83 10.84 -1.64
CA ARG A 48 0.97 11.84 -1.01
C ARG A 48 -0.41 11.27 -0.68
N LEU A 49 -1.02 10.56 -1.63
CA LEU A 49 -2.32 9.92 -1.44
C LEU A 49 -2.27 8.80 -0.39
N LEU A 50 -1.25 7.95 -0.42
CA LEU A 50 -1.05 6.91 0.60
C LEU A 50 -0.87 7.52 1.99
N ASN A 51 -0.16 8.65 2.12
CA ASN A 51 -0.03 9.35 3.40
C ASN A 51 -1.37 9.91 3.90
N LEU A 52 -2.28 10.32 3.01
CA LEU A 52 -3.63 10.75 3.41
C LEU A 52 -4.46 9.58 3.92
N VAL A 53 -4.39 8.42 3.24
CA VAL A 53 -5.00 7.16 3.70
C VAL A 53 -4.48 6.81 5.10
N LEU A 54 -3.16 6.82 5.30
CA LEU A 54 -2.55 6.46 6.58
C LEU A 54 -2.91 7.43 7.72
N LYS A 55 -3.09 8.73 7.42
CA LYS A 55 -3.52 9.72 8.40
C LYS A 55 -4.95 9.50 8.90
N GLN A 56 -5.84 9.03 8.03
CA GLN A 56 -7.25 8.78 8.38
C GLN A 56 -7.49 7.39 8.96
N TYR A 57 -6.60 6.43 8.68
CA TYR A 57 -6.74 5.05 9.12
C TYR A 57 -7.00 4.85 10.63
N PRO A 58 -6.34 5.58 11.56
CA PRO A 58 -6.58 5.41 13.00
C PRO A 58 -8.01 5.72 13.43
N ASP A 59 -8.67 6.64 12.74
CA ASP A 59 -10.01 7.16 13.08
C ASP A 59 -11.14 6.24 12.60
N LEU A 60 -10.81 5.19 11.84
CA LEU A 60 -11.79 4.22 11.36
C LEU A 60 -12.26 3.28 12.47
N ASN A 61 -13.52 2.86 12.34
CA ASN A 61 -14.05 1.71 13.06
C ASN A 61 -13.42 0.41 12.55
N ASP A 62 -13.64 -0.70 13.27
CA ASP A 62 -13.03 -1.99 12.95
C ASP A 62 -13.35 -2.47 11.53
N ARG A 63 -14.59 -2.28 11.07
CA ARG A 63 -15.00 -2.66 9.71
C ARG A 63 -14.23 -1.89 8.64
N GLY A 64 -14.04 -0.57 8.83
CA GLY A 64 -13.25 0.26 7.93
C GLY A 64 -11.76 -0.09 7.98
N LYS A 65 -11.24 -0.42 9.16
CA LYS A 65 -9.86 -0.89 9.32
C LYS A 65 -9.62 -2.22 8.61
N ASP A 66 -10.58 -3.14 8.70
CA ASP A 66 -10.53 -4.45 8.07
C ASP A 66 -10.55 -4.34 6.54
N SER A 67 -11.40 -3.48 5.98
CA SER A 67 -11.45 -3.26 4.53
C SER A 67 -10.22 -2.52 3.99
N ALA A 68 -9.70 -1.53 4.72
CA ALA A 68 -8.58 -0.71 4.26
C ALA A 68 -7.21 -1.38 4.43
N ARG A 69 -7.01 -2.21 5.47
CA ARG A 69 -5.70 -2.84 5.77
C ARG A 69 -5.06 -3.56 4.58
N PRO A 70 -5.72 -4.49 3.87
CA PRO A 70 -5.10 -5.17 2.74
C PRO A 70 -4.67 -4.21 1.63
N LEU A 71 -5.48 -3.17 1.36
CA LEU A 71 -5.16 -2.15 0.36
C LEU A 71 -3.94 -1.32 0.77
N ILE A 72 -3.84 -0.97 2.06
CA ILE A 72 -2.67 -0.26 2.61
C ILE A 72 -1.41 -1.12 2.49
N LEU A 73 -1.47 -2.39 2.85
CA LEU A 73 -0.33 -3.31 2.76
C LEU A 73 0.19 -3.42 1.32
N TYR A 74 -0.72 -3.61 0.35
CA TYR A 74 -0.38 -3.59 -1.07
C TYR A 74 0.29 -2.27 -1.47
N CYS A 75 -0.31 -1.12 -1.12
CA CYS A 75 0.21 0.18 -1.49
C CYS A 75 1.58 0.47 -0.87
N ARG A 76 1.83 0.01 0.37
CA ARG A 76 3.13 0.16 1.03
C ARG A 76 4.23 -0.66 0.36
N GLN A 77 3.92 -1.87 -0.11
CA GLN A 77 4.89 -2.65 -0.86
C GLN A 77 5.20 -2.01 -2.22
N LEU A 78 4.17 -1.53 -2.93
CA LEU A 78 4.38 -0.79 -4.18
C LEU A 78 5.18 0.50 -3.97
N GLN A 79 4.94 1.22 -2.87
CA GLN A 79 5.75 2.38 -2.50
C GLN A 79 7.24 2.05 -2.44
N GLY A 80 7.58 0.86 -1.94
CA GLY A 80 8.96 0.36 -1.90
C GLY A 80 9.59 0.27 -3.28
N TYR A 81 8.89 -0.31 -4.25
CA TYR A 81 9.36 -0.40 -5.64
C TYR A 81 9.51 0.99 -6.28
N LEU A 82 8.53 1.87 -6.09
CA LEU A 82 8.59 3.23 -6.63
C LEU A 82 9.76 4.02 -6.04
N VAL A 83 9.99 3.92 -4.73
CA VAL A 83 11.14 4.55 -4.05
C VAL A 83 12.46 3.98 -4.57
N PHE A 84 12.51 2.68 -4.89
CA PHE A 84 13.71 2.09 -5.49
C PHE A 84 14.00 2.72 -6.86
N LEU A 85 13.00 2.80 -7.75
CA LEU A 85 13.17 3.44 -9.06
C LEU A 85 13.56 4.92 -8.94
N LEU A 86 13.04 5.65 -7.94
CA LEU A 86 13.43 7.04 -7.67
C LEU A 86 14.90 7.18 -7.23
N ARG A 87 15.46 6.18 -6.54
CA ARG A 87 16.85 6.21 -6.06
C ARG A 87 17.86 5.86 -7.15
N PHE A 88 17.42 5.17 -8.19
CA PHE A 88 18.26 4.68 -9.27
C PHE A 88 17.70 5.12 -10.62
N PRO A 89 17.77 6.43 -10.95
CA PRO A 89 17.13 7.00 -12.13
C PRO A 89 17.67 6.44 -13.45
N ASP A 90 18.90 5.95 -13.47
CA ASP A 90 19.49 5.27 -14.64
C ASP A 90 18.66 4.07 -15.11
N ILE A 91 17.90 3.43 -14.21
CA ILE A 91 16.94 2.36 -14.54
C ILE A 91 15.88 2.86 -15.52
N LEU A 92 15.42 4.11 -15.36
CA LEU A 92 14.39 4.72 -16.22
C LEU A 92 14.89 4.95 -17.64
N GLN A 93 16.21 4.98 -17.86
CA GLN A 93 16.82 5.12 -19.17
C GLN A 93 16.88 3.80 -19.96
N VAL A 94 16.60 2.67 -19.31
CA VAL A 94 16.64 1.33 -19.92
C VAL A 94 15.21 0.78 -20.00
N PRO A 95 14.56 0.85 -21.18
CA PRO A 95 13.25 0.25 -21.37
C PRO A 95 13.27 -1.23 -20.99
N HIS A 96 12.20 -1.72 -20.35
CA HIS A 96 12.07 -3.12 -19.92
C HIS A 96 13.17 -3.60 -18.95
N HIS A 97 13.81 -2.69 -18.22
CA HIS A 97 14.69 -3.09 -17.12
C HIS A 97 13.94 -4.02 -16.14
N SER A 98 14.64 -5.00 -15.54
CA SER A 98 14.01 -6.02 -14.68
C SER A 98 13.16 -5.40 -13.57
N GLU A 99 13.65 -4.34 -12.93
CA GLU A 99 12.94 -3.60 -11.87
C GLU A 99 11.70 -2.85 -12.37
N ILE A 100 11.73 -2.32 -13.60
CA ILE A 100 10.55 -1.73 -14.24
C ILE A 100 9.51 -2.83 -14.48
N ASN A 101 9.92 -3.96 -15.06
CA ASN A 101 9.04 -5.09 -15.34
C ASN A 101 8.46 -5.70 -14.07
N GLN A 102 9.25 -5.82 -13.02
CA GLN A 102 8.77 -6.29 -11.71
C GLN A 102 7.74 -5.33 -11.12
N THR A 103 7.99 -4.02 -11.18
CA THR A 103 7.04 -3.00 -10.72
C THR A 103 5.76 -3.03 -11.55
N LEU A 104 5.89 -3.16 -12.87
CA LEU A 104 4.77 -3.23 -13.80
C LEU A 104 3.93 -4.50 -13.60
N ASP A 105 4.56 -5.66 -13.41
CA ASP A 105 3.88 -6.92 -13.12
C ASP A 105 3.12 -6.82 -11.80
N PHE A 106 3.75 -6.22 -10.78
CA PHE A 106 3.12 -5.99 -9.49
C PHE A 106 1.86 -5.11 -9.61
N ILE A 107 1.93 -4.01 -10.39
CA ILE A 107 0.76 -3.15 -10.65
C ILE A 107 -0.32 -3.89 -11.45
N THR A 108 0.07 -4.63 -12.48
CA THR A 108 -0.85 -5.34 -13.39
C THR A 108 -1.59 -6.46 -12.68
N ARG A 109 -0.93 -7.14 -11.73
CA ARG A 109 -1.49 -8.25 -10.96
C ARG A 109 -2.16 -7.81 -9.66
N ARG A 110 -2.47 -6.52 -9.50
CA ARG A 110 -3.08 -5.94 -8.27
C ARG A 110 -4.18 -6.81 -7.68
N GLU A 111 -5.17 -7.19 -8.49
CA GLU A 111 -6.34 -7.92 -8.01
C GLU A 111 -5.98 -9.31 -7.50
N GLU A 112 -5.15 -10.03 -8.25
CA GLU A 112 -4.63 -11.34 -7.85
C GLU A 112 -3.82 -11.23 -6.54
N LEU A 113 -2.93 -10.24 -6.43
CA LEU A 113 -2.09 -10.05 -5.26
C LEU A 113 -2.92 -9.66 -4.02
N LEU A 114 -3.93 -8.80 -4.20
CA LEU A 114 -4.85 -8.45 -3.11
C LEU A 114 -5.58 -9.68 -2.60
N GLU A 115 -6.14 -10.49 -3.49
CA GLU A 115 -6.90 -11.68 -3.15
C GLU A 115 -6.04 -12.76 -2.49
N LYS A 116 -4.90 -13.10 -3.10
CA LYS A 116 -4.10 -14.26 -2.69
C LYS A 116 -3.07 -13.95 -1.60
N ILE A 117 -2.65 -12.70 -1.44
CA ILE A 117 -1.56 -12.33 -0.53
C ILE A 117 -2.05 -11.35 0.54
N TYR A 118 -2.54 -10.18 0.15
CA TYR A 118 -2.75 -9.10 1.11
C TYR A 118 -3.99 -9.23 1.97
N ILE A 119 -5.09 -9.80 1.46
CA ILE A 119 -6.26 -10.13 2.28
C ILE A 119 -5.90 -11.19 3.34
N PRO A 120 -5.27 -12.33 2.99
CA PRO A 120 -4.79 -13.29 3.98
C PRO A 120 -3.81 -12.68 4.98
N LEU A 121 -2.84 -11.87 4.52
CA LEU A 121 -1.86 -11.22 5.38
C LEU A 121 -2.52 -10.26 6.37
N ALA A 122 -3.44 -9.41 5.91
CA ALA A 122 -4.19 -8.49 6.77
C ALA A 122 -4.98 -9.23 7.86
N TRP A 123 -5.57 -10.38 7.50
CA TRP A 123 -6.26 -11.25 8.45
C TRP A 123 -5.30 -11.86 9.48
N GLN A 124 -4.15 -12.39 9.04
CA GLN A 124 -3.12 -12.95 9.92
C GLN A 124 -2.58 -11.89 10.90
N GLU A 125 -2.25 -10.69 10.42
CA GLU A 125 -1.82 -9.58 11.27
C GLU A 125 -2.88 -9.21 12.31
N LYS A 126 -4.16 -9.18 11.91
CA LYS A 126 -5.24 -8.93 12.86
C LYS A 126 -5.25 -9.98 13.97
N GLN A 127 -5.22 -11.27 13.62
CA GLN A 127 -5.23 -12.35 14.62
C GLN A 127 -4.02 -12.29 15.57
N LEU A 128 -2.83 -11.93 15.07
CA LEU A 128 -1.64 -11.77 15.91
C LEU A 128 -1.79 -10.63 16.93
N PHE A 129 -2.40 -9.51 16.54
CA PHE A 129 -2.50 -8.30 17.39
C PHE A 129 -3.83 -8.14 18.13
N SER A 130 -4.82 -9.00 17.88
CA SER A 130 -6.10 -9.01 18.60
C SER A 130 -6.41 -10.33 19.30
N GLY A 131 -5.55 -11.34 19.18
CA GLY A 131 -5.76 -12.67 19.75
C GLY A 131 -5.06 -12.92 21.09
N GLN A 132 -5.24 -14.14 21.60
CA GLN A 132 -4.61 -14.67 22.83
C GLN A 132 -3.09 -14.49 22.84
N PHE A 133 -2.45 -14.47 21.66
CA PHE A 133 -1.03 -14.20 21.51
C PHE A 133 -0.61 -12.84 22.07
N ARG A 134 -1.41 -11.78 21.84
CA ARG A 134 -1.13 -10.45 22.39
C ARG A 134 -1.19 -10.45 23.91
N GLU A 135 -2.21 -11.08 24.49
CA GLU A 135 -2.36 -11.20 25.94
C GLU A 135 -1.18 -11.95 26.58
N ILE A 136 -0.73 -13.04 25.93
CA ILE A 136 0.46 -13.79 26.34
C ILE A 136 1.70 -12.92 26.26
N LEU A 137 1.90 -12.19 25.16
CA LEU A 137 3.05 -11.31 24.95
C LEU A 137 3.11 -10.18 25.98
N GLU A 138 1.97 -9.49 26.20
CA GLU A 138 1.85 -8.44 27.22
C GLU A 138 2.11 -8.99 28.63
N GLY A 139 1.61 -10.20 28.94
CA GLY A 139 1.89 -10.88 30.19
C GLY A 139 3.38 -11.20 30.41
N TYR A 140 4.09 -11.63 29.36
CA TYR A 140 5.54 -11.85 29.42
C TYR A 140 6.32 -10.55 29.62
N LEU A 141 5.99 -9.50 28.86
CA LEU A 141 6.66 -8.19 28.98
C LEU A 141 6.45 -7.57 30.36
N ALA A 142 5.25 -7.67 30.93
CA ALA A 142 4.95 -7.16 32.27
C ALA A 142 5.71 -7.91 33.37
N LYS A 143 5.89 -9.24 33.24
CA LYS A 143 6.75 -10.02 34.16
C LYS A 143 8.21 -9.62 34.05
N TYR A 144 8.71 -9.40 32.83
CA TYR A 144 10.11 -9.03 32.60
C TYR A 144 10.45 -7.64 33.14
N ALA A 145 9.51 -6.69 33.01
CA ALA A 145 9.66 -5.32 33.52
C ALA A 145 9.66 -5.23 35.06
N LYS A 146 9.00 -6.17 35.76
CA LYS A 146 8.98 -6.23 37.24
C LYS A 146 10.21 -6.89 37.86
N ASN A 147 10.98 -7.62 37.06
CA ASN A 147 12.20 -8.32 37.49
C ASN A 147 13.48 -7.51 37.19
N LYS A 148 13.33 -6.23 36.80
CA LYS A 148 14.38 -5.22 36.76
C LYS A 148 14.12 -4.21 37.87
#